data_AF-A0AAE1Z752-F1
#
_entry.id   AF-A0AAE1Z752-F1
#
_cell.length_a   1.000
_cell.length_b   1.000
_cell.length_c   1.000
_cell.angle_alpha   90.00
_cell.angle_beta   90.00
_cell.angle_gamma   90.00
#
_symmetry.space_group_name_H-M   'P 1'
#
loop_
_entity.id
_entity.type
_entity.pdbx_description
1 polymer ?
#
loop_
_entity_poly.entity_id
_entity_poly.type
_entity_poly.pdbx_seq_one_letter_code
_entity_poly.pdbx_strand_id
1 'polypeptide(L)'
;MKVLLQVYFMVSTPLQLCKQHTIHSYFYVLTFTYAWIIFCLYYTVLVIDPTVATENKELKNMPLWFNHTCHTIPPIVTVLEAFICQPKLISLRRSLCVSYALMVTYNIYMEVSIAAFQFSPYPKLDKIDIGYRYVVYIFTWLLVTVFTFIGHGLVRLVNQVEITAYIE
;
A
#
# COMPACT_ATOMS: atom_id res chain seq x y z
N MET A 1 5.50 -5.98 -1.95
CA MET A 1 4.84 -4.79 -1.36
C MET A 1 5.42 -4.35 -0.01
N LYS A 2 5.75 -5.26 0.93
CA LYS A 2 6.48 -4.88 2.18
C LYS A 2 7.81 -4.17 1.92
N VAL A 3 8.54 -4.57 0.87
CA VAL A 3 9.77 -3.91 0.40
C VAL A 3 9.54 -2.45 0.01
N LEU A 4 8.40 -2.12 -0.61
CA LEU A 4 8.08 -0.75 -1.00
C LEU A 4 7.97 0.15 0.24
N LEU A 5 7.27 -0.33 1.26
CA LEU A 5 7.09 0.37 2.53
C LEU A 5 8.42 0.57 3.27
N GLN A 6 9.27 -0.46 3.25
CA GLN A 6 10.62 -0.41 3.83
C GLN A 6 11.52 0.58 3.09
N VAL A 7 11.57 0.50 1.75
CA VAL A 7 12.31 1.45 0.91
C VAL A 7 11.84 2.86 1.20
N TYR A 8 10.54 3.08 1.26
CA TYR A 8 9.96 4.37 1.60
C TYR A 8 10.47 4.91 2.94
N PHE A 9 10.40 4.12 4.02
CA PHE A 9 10.89 4.56 5.32
C PHE A 9 12.41 4.79 5.33
N MET A 10 13.19 4.04 4.55
CA MET A 10 14.63 4.27 4.42
C MET A 10 14.96 5.59 3.68
N VAL A 11 14.16 5.95 2.66
CA VAL A 11 14.47 7.10 1.78
C VAL A 11 13.72 8.37 2.15
N SER A 12 12.64 8.28 2.92
CA SER A 12 11.79 9.43 3.31
C SER A 12 12.60 10.55 3.98
N THR A 13 13.32 10.22 5.06
CA THR A 13 14.16 11.19 5.79
C THR A 13 15.27 11.78 4.91
N PRO A 14 16.08 10.98 4.18
CA PRO A 14 17.06 11.53 3.23
C PRO A 14 16.45 12.45 2.17
N LEU A 15 15.31 12.08 1.58
CA LEU A 15 14.63 12.91 0.56
C LEU A 15 14.18 14.25 1.15
N GLN A 16 13.67 14.25 2.38
CA GLN A 16 13.25 15.47 3.06
C GLN A 16 14.46 16.37 3.40
N LEU A 17 15.55 15.80 3.92
CA LEU A 17 16.79 16.53 4.23
C LEU A 17 17.43 17.12 2.98
N CYS A 18 17.40 16.39 1.85
CA CYS A 18 17.92 16.83 0.56
C CYS A 18 16.95 17.74 -0.22
N LYS A 19 15.85 18.18 0.40
CA LYS A 19 14.81 19.06 -0.19
C LYS A 19 14.17 18.49 -1.46
N GLN A 20 14.18 17.16 -1.64
CA GLN A 20 13.57 16.44 -2.75
C GLN A 20 12.06 16.21 -2.51
N HIS A 21 11.33 17.26 -2.12
CA HIS A 21 9.96 17.17 -1.62
C HIS A 21 8.97 16.58 -2.64
N THR A 22 9.17 16.85 -3.94
CA THR A 22 8.32 16.28 -4.99
C THR A 22 8.43 14.76 -5.04
N ILE A 23 9.66 14.24 -4.95
CA ILE A 23 9.92 12.79 -4.97
C ILE A 23 9.35 12.16 -3.71
N HIS A 24 9.64 12.73 -2.53
CA HIS A 24 9.06 12.30 -1.26
C HIS A 24 7.53 12.23 -1.32
N SER A 25 6.87 13.22 -1.92
CA SER A 25 5.40 13.27 -2.02
C SER A 25 4.84 12.17 -2.93
N TYR A 26 5.50 11.83 -4.04
CA TYR A 26 5.10 10.67 -4.85
C TYR A 26 5.23 9.37 -4.06
N PHE A 27 6.36 9.21 -3.38
CA PHE A 27 6.64 8.09 -2.52
C PHE A 27 5.63 7.99 -1.36
N TYR A 28 5.21 9.11 -0.79
CA TYR A 28 4.20 9.19 0.25
C TYR A 28 2.85 8.69 -0.25
N VAL A 29 2.31 9.26 -1.33
CA VAL A 29 0.99 8.86 -1.86
C VAL A 29 0.98 7.39 -2.25
N LEU A 30 2.09 6.92 -2.82
CA LEU A 30 2.26 5.52 -3.19
C LEU A 30 2.26 4.59 -1.97
N THR A 31 3.04 4.94 -0.94
CA THR A 31 3.15 4.18 0.30
C THR A 31 1.83 4.17 1.05
N PHE A 32 1.16 5.33 1.17
CA PHE A 32 -0.18 5.45 1.73
C PHE A 32 -1.14 4.50 1.02
N THR A 33 -1.20 4.57 -0.31
CA THR A 33 -2.10 3.74 -1.13
C THR A 33 -1.92 2.26 -0.83
N TYR A 34 -0.69 1.76 -0.89
CA TYR A 34 -0.44 0.34 -0.70
C TYR A 34 -0.49 -0.12 0.75
N ALA A 35 -0.18 0.74 1.73
CA ALA A 35 -0.36 0.43 3.14
C ALA A 35 -1.84 0.17 3.46
N TRP A 36 -2.74 1.02 2.96
CA TRP A 36 -4.17 0.88 3.16
C TRP A 36 -4.79 -0.29 2.39
N ILE A 37 -4.33 -0.57 1.17
CA ILE A 37 -4.74 -1.78 0.44
C ILE A 37 -4.37 -3.04 1.23
N ILE A 38 -3.13 -3.14 1.69
CA ILE A 38 -2.65 -4.30 2.46
C ILE A 38 -3.46 -4.48 3.73
N PHE A 39 -3.71 -3.38 4.45
CA PHE A 39 -4.56 -3.39 5.63
C PHE A 39 -5.97 -3.92 5.32
N CYS A 40 -6.64 -3.37 4.31
CA CYS A 40 -8.00 -3.78 3.95
C CYS A 40 -8.06 -5.24 3.49
N LEU A 41 -7.14 -5.68 2.63
CA LEU A 41 -7.09 -7.06 2.16
C LEU A 41 -6.84 -8.02 3.33
N TYR A 42 -5.91 -7.69 4.21
CA TYR A 42 -5.58 -8.52 5.36
C TYR A 42 -6.80 -8.72 6.27
N TYR A 43 -7.47 -7.63 6.66
CA TYR A 43 -8.64 -7.72 7.53
C TYR A 43 -9.86 -8.33 6.84
N THR A 44 -10.03 -8.12 5.53
CA THR A 44 -11.08 -8.79 4.75
C THR A 44 -10.87 -10.30 4.75
N VAL A 45 -9.65 -10.77 4.47
CA VAL A 45 -9.32 -12.19 4.49
C VAL A 45 -9.48 -12.76 5.90
N LEU A 46 -9.03 -12.04 6.93
CA LEU A 46 -9.17 -12.48 8.32
C LEU A 46 -10.64 -12.68 8.73
N VAL A 47 -11.55 -11.83 8.23
CA VAL A 47 -12.99 -11.94 8.51
C VAL A 47 -13.65 -13.07 7.70
N ILE A 48 -13.26 -13.24 6.43
CA ILE A 48 -13.87 -14.24 5.52
C ILE A 48 -13.35 -15.66 5.80
N ASP A 49 -12.03 -15.81 5.94
CA ASP A 49 -11.35 -17.09 6.17
C ASP A 49 -10.15 -16.87 7.12
N PRO A 50 -10.37 -16.87 8.45
CA PRO A 50 -9.30 -16.65 9.42
C PRO A 50 -8.19 -17.72 9.34
N THR A 51 -8.48 -18.91 8.80
CA THR A 51 -7.49 -19.99 8.66
C THR A 51 -6.31 -19.58 7.78
N VAL A 52 -6.50 -18.64 6.85
CA VAL A 52 -5.42 -18.10 6.00
C VAL A 52 -4.38 -17.33 6.83
N ALA A 53 -4.78 -16.75 7.97
CA ALA A 53 -3.87 -16.03 8.86
C ALA A 53 -3.35 -16.90 10.01
N THR A 54 -4.13 -17.89 10.48
CA THR A 54 -3.80 -18.70 11.66
C THR A 54 -3.17 -20.05 11.34
N GLU A 55 -3.49 -20.66 10.20
CA GLU A 55 -3.07 -22.02 9.83
C GLU A 55 -2.10 -22.04 8.63
N ASN A 56 -1.68 -20.87 8.15
CA ASN A 56 -0.73 -20.78 7.07
C ASN A 56 0.65 -21.33 7.51
N LYS A 57 1.08 -22.40 6.84
CA LYS A 57 2.37 -23.07 7.10
C LYS A 57 3.58 -22.14 6.94
N GLU A 58 3.49 -21.14 6.07
CA GLU A 58 4.54 -20.13 5.89
C GLU A 58 4.61 -19.13 7.05
N LEU A 59 3.51 -18.97 7.78
CA LEU A 59 3.39 -18.09 8.95
C LEU A 59 3.45 -18.85 10.27
N LYS A 60 3.73 -20.17 10.28
CA LYS A 60 3.69 -21.02 11.48
C LYS A 60 4.55 -20.52 12.66
N ASN A 61 5.63 -19.80 12.36
CA ASN A 61 6.55 -19.24 13.35
C ASN A 61 6.30 -17.75 13.65
N MET A 62 5.32 -17.14 12.99
CA MET A 62 4.98 -15.74 13.16
C MET A 62 3.83 -15.61 14.16
N PRO A 63 4.05 -14.96 15.31
CA PRO A 63 2.96 -14.70 16.25
C PRO A 63 1.84 -13.90 15.58
N LEU A 64 0.58 -14.28 15.83
CA LEU A 64 -0.58 -13.63 15.20
C LEU A 64 -0.63 -12.13 15.51
N TRP A 65 -0.31 -11.72 16.74
CA TRP A 65 -0.24 -10.30 17.12
C TRP A 65 0.80 -9.53 16.31
N PHE A 66 1.92 -10.16 15.96
CA PHE A 66 2.96 -9.55 15.14
C PHE A 66 2.47 -9.40 13.70
N ASN A 67 1.79 -10.42 13.19
CA ASN A 67 1.15 -10.37 11.88
C ASN A 67 0.11 -9.24 11.80
N HIS A 68 -0.78 -9.10 12.79
CA HIS A 68 -1.72 -7.97 12.87
C HIS A 68 -1.00 -6.62 12.87
N THR A 69 0.03 -6.50 13.69
CA THR A 69 0.84 -5.28 13.83
C THR A 69 1.48 -4.88 12.49
N CYS A 70 2.05 -5.84 11.74
CA CYS A 70 2.65 -5.59 10.43
C CYS A 70 1.67 -5.06 9.38
N HIS A 71 0.36 -5.32 9.53
CA HIS A 71 -0.67 -4.87 8.60
C HIS A 71 -1.39 -3.60 9.10
N THR A 72 -1.30 -3.29 10.41
CA THR A 72 -2.01 -2.17 11.05
C THR A 72 -1.14 -0.94 11.29
N ILE A 73 0.12 -1.11 11.67
CA ILE A 73 1.02 0.04 11.91
C ILE A 73 1.25 0.86 10.64
N PRO A 74 1.53 0.26 9.46
CA PRO A 74 1.78 1.02 8.23
C PRO A 74 0.73 2.10 7.90
N PRO A 75 -0.58 1.79 7.81
CA PRO A 75 -1.57 2.81 7.48
C PRO A 75 -1.61 3.93 8.55
N ILE A 76 -1.51 3.60 9.83
CA ILE A 76 -1.47 4.58 10.93
C ILE A 76 -0.28 5.52 10.76
N VAL A 77 0.92 4.96 10.54
CA VAL A 77 2.14 5.77 10.36
C VAL A 77 2.03 6.67 9.13
N THR A 78 1.46 6.19 8.02
CA THR A 78 1.28 7.04 6.82
C THR A 78 0.29 8.19 7.05
N VAL A 79 -0.67 8.05 7.97
CA VAL A 79 -1.53 9.18 8.37
C VAL A 79 -0.73 10.18 9.20
N LEU A 80 -0.01 9.72 10.23
CA LEU A 80 0.79 10.59 11.10
C LEU A 80 1.87 11.34 10.31
N GLU A 81 2.54 10.66 9.38
CA GLU A 81 3.57 11.26 8.55
C GLU A 81 3.01 12.35 7.63
N ALA A 82 1.74 12.25 7.21
CA ALA A 82 1.09 13.32 6.46
C ALA A 82 1.19 14.65 7.22
N PHE A 83 0.86 14.63 8.52
CA PHE A 83 0.86 15.81 9.37
C PHE A 83 2.26 16.27 9.77
N ILE A 84 3.19 15.34 9.98
CA ILE A 84 4.56 15.64 10.41
C ILE A 84 5.42 16.15 9.24
N CYS A 85 5.41 15.43 8.12
CA CYS A 85 6.30 15.71 6.98
C CYS A 85 5.68 16.67 5.96
N GLN A 86 4.36 16.88 6.02
CA GLN A 86 3.61 17.80 5.17
C GLN A 86 4.01 17.65 3.68
N PRO A 87 3.78 16.46 3.09
CA PRO A 87 4.14 16.22 1.70
C PRO A 87 3.45 17.25 0.79
N LYS A 88 4.14 17.68 -0.27
CA LYS A 88 3.61 18.65 -1.21
C LYS A 88 2.49 18.04 -2.05
N LEU A 89 1.52 18.88 -2.42
CA LEU A 89 0.49 18.48 -3.36
C LEU A 89 1.11 18.19 -4.75
N ILE A 90 0.99 16.95 -5.19
CA ILE A 90 1.47 16.46 -6.50
C ILE A 90 0.31 16.21 -7.46
N SER A 91 0.60 15.95 -8.73
CA SER A 91 -0.43 15.68 -9.73
C SER A 91 -1.10 14.33 -9.49
N LEU A 92 -2.41 14.34 -9.23
CA LEU A 92 -3.23 13.12 -9.06
C LEU A 92 -3.09 12.16 -10.24
N ARG A 93 -3.14 12.68 -11.48
CA ARG A 93 -2.99 11.86 -12.69
C ARG A 93 -1.66 11.12 -12.71
N ARG A 94 -0.57 11.78 -12.30
CA ARG A 94 0.76 11.15 -12.23
C ARG A 94 0.82 10.14 -11.08
N SER A 95 0.22 10.42 -9.93
CA SER A 95 0.13 9.47 -8.81
C SER A 95 -0.63 8.19 -9.19
N LEU A 96 -1.76 8.34 -9.88
CA LEU A 96 -2.53 7.20 -10.42
C LEU A 96 -1.70 6.42 -11.44
N CYS A 97 -1.01 7.10 -12.35
CA CYS A 97 -0.15 6.45 -13.34
C CYS A 97 0.95 5.60 -12.68
N VAL A 98 1.65 6.15 -11.68
CA VAL A 98 2.71 5.42 -10.95
C VAL A 98 2.14 4.24 -10.17
N SER A 99 1.00 4.44 -9.49
CA SER A 99 0.35 3.37 -8.72
C SER A 99 -0.14 2.24 -9.64
N TYR A 100 -0.75 2.56 -10.78
CA TYR A 100 -1.14 1.54 -11.75
C TYR A 100 0.05 0.85 -12.41
N ALA A 101 1.14 1.55 -12.70
CA ALA A 101 2.34 0.92 -13.23
C ALA A 101 2.88 -0.15 -12.27
N LEU A 102 2.94 0.16 -10.98
CA LEU A 102 3.34 -0.81 -9.95
C LEU A 102 2.34 -1.96 -9.82
N MET A 103 1.04 -1.69 -9.95
CA MET A 103 0.01 -2.74 -9.94
C MET A 103 0.15 -3.69 -11.13
N VAL A 104 0.42 -3.17 -12.33
CA VAL A 104 0.70 -3.99 -13.52
C VAL A 104 1.92 -4.85 -13.29
N THR A 105 3.03 -4.27 -12.82
CA THR A 105 4.25 -5.03 -12.51
C THR A 105 3.98 -6.12 -11.49
N TYR A 106 3.17 -5.84 -10.45
CA TYR A 106 2.82 -6.81 -9.44
C TYR A 106 1.97 -7.96 -10.00
N ASN A 107 0.95 -7.66 -10.79
CA ASN A 107 0.09 -8.69 -11.41
C ASN A 107 0.89 -9.56 -12.39
N ILE A 108 1.81 -8.97 -13.17
CA ILE A 108 2.72 -9.73 -14.04
C ILE A 108 3.59 -10.65 -13.18
N TYR A 109 4.19 -10.13 -12.11
CA TYR A 109 4.99 -10.94 -11.19
C TYR A 109 4.18 -12.10 -10.60
N MET A 110 2.93 -11.87 -10.20
CA MET A 110 2.03 -12.90 -9.67
C MET A 110 1.74 -13.98 -10.71
N GLU A 111 1.31 -13.61 -11.92
CA GLU A 111 0.98 -14.60 -12.97
C GLU A 111 2.21 -15.36 -13.44
N VAL A 112 3.38 -14.72 -13.57
CA VAL A 112 4.63 -15.40 -13.90
C VAL A 112 5.02 -16.37 -12.78
N SER A 113 4.90 -15.97 -11.51
CA SER A 113 5.17 -16.83 -10.35
C SER A 113 4.29 -18.10 -10.36
N ILE A 114 3.01 -17.93 -10.64
CA ILE A 114 2.05 -19.05 -10.68
C ILE A 114 2.30 -19.93 -11.91
N ALA A 115 2.34 -19.35 -13.11
CA ALA A 115 2.39 -20.10 -14.35
C ALA A 115 3.76 -20.76 -14.59
N ALA A 116 4.86 -20.03 -14.37
CA ALA A 116 6.20 -20.51 -14.68
C ALA A 116 6.86 -21.22 -13.49
N PHE A 117 6.59 -20.78 -12.26
CA PHE A 117 7.29 -21.27 -11.06
C PHE A 117 6.42 -22.12 -10.13
N GLN A 118 5.12 -22.30 -10.45
CA GLN A 118 4.16 -23.04 -9.61
C GLN A 118 4.16 -22.54 -8.16
N PHE A 119 4.41 -21.24 -8.00
CA PHE A 119 4.54 -20.58 -6.71
C PHE A 119 3.53 -19.43 -6.64
N SER A 120 2.76 -19.38 -5.56
CA SER A 120 1.92 -18.23 -5.27
C SER A 120 2.40 -17.54 -3.99
N PRO A 121 2.73 -16.24 -4.06
CA PRO A 121 2.97 -15.41 -2.88
C PRO A 121 1.79 -15.34 -1.90
N TYR A 122 0.57 -15.71 -2.34
CA TYR A 122 -0.61 -15.83 -1.48
C TYR A 122 -1.13 -17.26 -1.46
N PRO A 123 -1.33 -17.86 -0.27
CA PRO A 123 -1.85 -19.21 -0.16
C PRO A 123 -3.19 -19.35 -0.88
N LYS A 124 -3.36 -20.47 -1.60
CA LYS A 124 -4.59 -20.83 -2.33
C LYS A 124 -4.86 -19.99 -3.59
N LEU A 125 -4.11 -18.93 -3.89
CA LEU A 125 -4.34 -18.14 -5.13
C LEU A 125 -3.96 -18.93 -6.39
N ASP A 126 -2.95 -19.80 -6.30
CA ASP A 126 -2.59 -20.79 -7.33
C ASP A 126 -3.70 -21.82 -7.60
N LYS A 127 -4.58 -22.04 -6.60
CA LYS A 127 -5.63 -23.06 -6.64
C LYS A 127 -6.99 -22.54 -7.09
N ILE A 128 -7.15 -21.23 -7.22
CA ILE A 128 -8.38 -20.64 -7.73
C ILE A 128 -8.30 -20.49 -9.25
N ASP A 129 -9.46 -20.65 -9.88
CA ASP A 129 -9.61 -20.51 -11.32
C ASP A 129 -9.15 -19.12 -11.80
N ILE A 130 -8.62 -19.08 -13.01
CA ILE A 130 -8.03 -17.89 -13.62
C ILE A 130 -9.02 -16.72 -13.69
N GLY A 131 -10.31 -16.99 -13.94
CA GLY A 131 -11.36 -15.96 -13.95
C GLY A 131 -11.51 -15.29 -12.59
N TYR A 132 -11.52 -16.08 -11.50
CA TYR A 132 -11.59 -15.54 -10.14
C TYR A 132 -10.33 -14.75 -9.77
N ARG A 133 -9.14 -15.14 -10.23
CA ARG A 133 -7.92 -14.33 -10.05
C ARG A 133 -8.07 -12.94 -10.68
N TYR A 134 -8.60 -12.86 -11.90
CA TYR A 134 -8.84 -11.57 -12.55
C TYR A 134 -9.90 -10.72 -11.83
N VAL A 135 -10.91 -11.33 -11.20
CA VAL A 135 -11.85 -10.60 -10.34
C VAL A 135 -11.13 -9.99 -9.13
N VAL A 136 -10.24 -10.74 -8.48
CA VAL A 136 -9.39 -10.22 -7.39
C VAL A 136 -8.49 -9.10 -7.88
N TYR A 137 -7.93 -9.20 -9.08
CA TYR A 137 -7.15 -8.12 -9.69
C TYR A 137 -8.00 -6.88 -9.92
N ILE A 138 -9.18 -6.99 -10.54
CA ILE A 138 -10.07 -5.84 -10.76
C ILE A 138 -10.43 -5.15 -9.42
N PHE A 139 -10.76 -5.93 -8.39
CA PHE A 139 -11.05 -5.40 -7.07
C PHE A 139 -9.86 -4.65 -6.47
N THR A 140 -8.65 -5.20 -6.57
CA THR A 140 -7.44 -4.54 -6.08
C THR A 140 -7.11 -3.28 -6.87
N TRP A 141 -7.36 -3.24 -8.18
CA TRP A 141 -7.25 -2.02 -9.00
C TRP A 141 -8.20 -0.93 -8.51
N LEU A 142 -9.45 -1.27 -8.18
CA LEU A 142 -10.40 -0.32 -7.60
C LEU A 142 -9.89 0.24 -6.27
N LEU A 143 -9.33 -0.62 -5.40
CA LEU A 143 -8.74 -0.15 -4.14
C LEU A 143 -7.53 0.78 -4.37
N VAL A 144 -6.69 0.50 -5.38
CA VAL A 144 -5.61 1.42 -5.80
C VAL A 144 -6.18 2.79 -6.16
N THR A 145 -7.24 2.84 -6.97
CA THR A 145 -7.90 4.09 -7.31
C THR A 145 -8.36 4.82 -6.04
N VAL A 146 -9.19 4.16 -5.23
CA VAL A 146 -9.81 4.74 -4.04
C VAL A 146 -8.76 5.29 -3.06
N PHE A 147 -7.75 4.48 -2.71
CA PHE A 147 -6.74 4.92 -1.74
C PHE A 147 -5.76 5.95 -2.31
N THR A 148 -5.53 5.98 -3.63
CA THR A 148 -4.80 7.08 -4.27
C THR A 148 -5.56 8.39 -4.11
N PHE A 149 -6.89 8.39 -4.33
CA PHE A 149 -7.74 9.56 -4.13
C PHE A 149 -7.76 10.00 -2.67
N ILE A 150 -7.91 9.07 -1.72
CA ILE A 150 -7.91 9.37 -0.28
C ILE A 150 -6.56 9.96 0.14
N GLY A 151 -5.45 9.34 -0.25
CA GLY A 151 -4.11 9.82 0.06
C GLY A 151 -3.88 11.23 -0.50
N HIS A 152 -4.29 11.47 -1.75
CA HIS A 152 -4.22 12.81 -2.36
C HIS A 152 -5.08 13.85 -1.62
N GLY A 153 -6.30 13.46 -1.22
CA GLY A 153 -7.20 14.29 -0.41
C GLY A 153 -6.61 14.64 0.96
N LEU A 154 -5.97 13.67 1.63
CA LEU A 154 -5.29 13.90 2.91
C LEU A 154 -4.13 14.88 2.75
N VAL A 155 -3.30 14.72 1.72
CA VAL A 155 -2.22 15.68 1.42
C VAL A 155 -2.79 17.08 1.20
N ARG A 156 -3.87 17.22 0.43
CA ARG A 156 -4.53 18.50 0.21
C ARG A 156 -5.04 19.13 1.50
N LEU A 157 -5.67 18.34 2.37
CA LEU A 157 -6.17 18.79 3.67
C LEU A 157 -5.03 19.34 4.55
N VAL A 158 -3.94 18.58 4.71
CA VAL A 158 -2.83 18.99 5.56
C VAL A 158 -2.18 20.29 5.08
N ASN A 159 -1.97 20.44 3.77
CA ASN A 159 -1.40 21.68 3.21
C ASN A 159 -2.35 22.90 3.38
N GLN A 160 -3.66 22.70 3.49
CA GLN A 160 -4.60 23.80 3.76
C GLN A 160 -4.56 24.24 5.23
N VAL A 161 -4.42 23.29 6.17
CA VAL A 161 -4.28 23.59 7.59
C VAL A 161 -3.05 24.46 7.86
N GLU A 162 -1.93 24.17 7.20
CA GLU A 162 -0.70 24.95 7.30
C GLU A 162 -0.90 26.41 6.89
N ILE A 163 -1.51 26.67 5.73
CA ILE A 163 -1.75 28.04 5.22
C ILE A 163 -2.57 28.85 6.24
N THR A 164 -3.54 28.22 6.89
CA THR A 164 -4.40 28.90 7.86
C THR A 164 -3.66 29.26 9.15
N ALA A 165 -2.73 28.41 9.60
CA ALA A 165 -1.93 28.64 10.81
C ALA A 165 -0.88 29.76 10.68
N TYR A 166 -0.55 30.20 9.46
CA TYR A 166 0.37 31.33 9.22
C TYR A 166 -0.34 32.67 9.01
N ILE A 167 -1.68 32.68 8.98
CA ILE A 167 -2.50 33.89 8.76
C ILE A 167 -3.05 34.44 10.09
N GLU A 168 -2.96 33.69 11.18
CA GLU A 168 -3.24 34.12 12.56
C GLU A 168 -1.99 34.64 13.28
#